data_AF-A0A9D6DF34-F1
#
_entry.id   AF-A0A9D6DF34-F1
#
_cell.length_a   1.000
_cell.length_b   1.000
_cell.length_c   1.000
_cell.angle_alpha   90.00
_cell.angle_beta   90.00
_cell.angle_gamma   90.00
#
_symmetry.space_group_name_H-M   'P 1'
#
loop_
_entity.id
_entity.type
_entity.pdbx_description
1 polymer ?
#
loop_
_entity_poly.entity_id
_entity_poly.type
_entity_poly.pdbx_seq_one_letter_code
_entity_poly.pdbx_strand_id
1 'polypeptide(L)'
;MAPLANIPGAFAALWTPEVAPTTAITLATAGYGFAALPKNLVHFTTAAGATGIAASGAINATRFGLFGPGTYMAAVGRPLNLFVRANARFPIHLATPAGTVRIIPRLVYVRWGVSPMSLP
;
A
#
# COMPACT_ATOMS: atom_id res chain seq x y z
N MET A 1 7.03 -34.91 -13.19
CA MET A 1 6.54 -33.93 -14.19
C MET A 1 5.09 -33.64 -13.85
N ALA A 2 4.79 -32.46 -13.29
CA ALA A 2 3.43 -32.03 -13.00
C ALA A 2 2.90 -31.16 -14.16
N PRO A 3 1.63 -31.30 -14.55
CA PRO A 3 1.17 -30.92 -15.87
C PRO A 3 0.78 -29.44 -15.94
N LEU A 4 1.38 -28.72 -16.89
CA LEU A 4 0.93 -27.42 -17.41
C LEU A 4 -0.33 -27.55 -18.30
N ALA A 5 -1.11 -28.62 -18.15
CA ALA A 5 -2.23 -28.90 -19.01
C ALA A 5 -3.45 -28.09 -18.56
N ASN A 6 -3.77 -27.08 -19.37
CA ASN A 6 -5.02 -26.30 -19.43
C ASN A 6 -4.93 -24.86 -18.91
N ILE A 7 -4.28 -23.99 -19.67
CA ILE A 7 -4.61 -22.56 -19.66
C ILE A 7 -4.96 -22.14 -21.11
N PRO A 8 -6.20 -21.68 -21.40
CA PRO A 8 -6.66 -21.41 -22.75
C PRO A 8 -5.87 -20.29 -23.46
N GLY A 9 -5.50 -20.55 -24.72
CA GLY A 9 -5.00 -19.69 -25.81
C GLY A 9 -4.45 -18.29 -25.54
N ALA A 10 -5.18 -17.42 -24.84
CA ALA A 10 -4.77 -16.03 -24.60
C ALA A 10 -3.63 -15.91 -23.57
N PHE A 11 -3.53 -16.81 -22.59
CA PHE A 11 -2.48 -16.77 -21.56
C PHE A 11 -1.16 -17.40 -22.02
N ALA A 12 -1.22 -18.38 -22.93
CA ALA A 12 -0.04 -19.03 -23.51
C ALA A 12 0.75 -18.08 -24.43
N ALA A 13 0.07 -17.15 -25.11
CA ALA A 13 0.71 -16.13 -25.94
C ALA A 13 1.59 -15.14 -25.14
N LEU A 14 1.38 -15.02 -23.83
CA LEU A 14 2.18 -14.17 -22.94
C LEU A 14 3.36 -14.92 -22.30
N TRP A 15 3.57 -16.21 -22.61
CA TRP A 15 4.58 -17.06 -21.96
C TRP A 15 5.74 -17.40 -22.90
N THR A 16 6.29 -16.39 -23.58
CA THR A 16 7.59 -16.54 -24.25
C THR A 16 8.72 -16.49 -23.22
N PRO A 17 9.92 -17.04 -23.50
CA PRO A 17 11.06 -17.01 -22.57
C PRO A 17 11.46 -15.61 -22.09
N GLU A 18 11.12 -14.56 -22.83
CA GLU A 18 11.41 -13.16 -22.52
C GLU A 18 10.33 -12.53 -21.61
N VAL A 19 9.07 -12.94 -21.79
CA VAL A 19 7.92 -12.37 -21.08
C VAL A 19 7.63 -13.13 -19.79
N ALA A 20 7.79 -14.45 -19.77
CA ALA A 20 7.52 -15.29 -18.60
C ALA A 20 8.30 -14.89 -17.34
N PRO A 21 9.61 -14.57 -17.39
CA PRO A 21 10.34 -14.08 -16.21
C PRO A 21 9.81 -12.73 -15.72
N THR A 22 9.52 -11.81 -16.65
CA THR A 22 9.01 -10.47 -16.33
C THR A 22 7.61 -10.54 -15.72
N THR A 23 6.73 -11.38 -16.27
CA THR A 23 5.38 -11.62 -15.76
C THR A 23 5.43 -12.32 -14.40
N ALA A 24 6.29 -13.32 -14.22
CA ALA A 24 6.47 -13.98 -12.93
C ALA A 24 7.00 -13.01 -11.86
N ILE A 25 7.99 -12.17 -12.19
CA ILE A 25 8.49 -11.12 -11.29
C ILE A 25 7.41 -10.09 -11.00
N THR A 26 6.63 -9.68 -12.00
CA THR A 26 5.55 -8.69 -11.83
C THR A 26 4.42 -9.26 -10.98
N LEU A 27 4.00 -10.50 -11.21
CA LEU A 27 3.00 -11.20 -10.42
C LEU A 27 3.50 -11.50 -9.01
N ALA A 28 4.77 -11.85 -8.84
CA ALA A 28 5.38 -12.03 -7.53
C ALA A 28 5.47 -10.69 -6.78
N THR A 29 5.82 -9.60 -7.46
CA THR A 29 5.89 -8.25 -6.90
C THR A 29 4.49 -7.73 -6.56
N ALA A 30 3.50 -7.95 -7.42
CA ALA A 30 2.11 -7.65 -7.15
C ALA A 30 1.59 -8.50 -5.99
N GLY A 31 1.78 -9.82 -6.04
CA GLY A 31 1.44 -10.75 -4.96
C GLY A 31 2.05 -10.31 -3.63
N TYR A 32 3.32 -9.95 -3.61
CA TYR A 32 4.00 -9.42 -2.43
C TYR A 32 3.40 -8.10 -1.92
N GLY A 33 3.04 -7.20 -2.84
CA GLY A 33 2.45 -5.90 -2.54
C GLY A 33 1.05 -5.98 -1.94
N PHE A 34 0.24 -6.98 -2.34
CA PHE A 34 -1.17 -7.08 -1.96
C PHE A 34 -1.49 -8.23 -1.00
N ALA A 35 -0.64 -9.26 -0.90
CA ALA A 35 -0.91 -10.43 -0.07
C ALA A 35 -0.48 -10.24 1.39
N ALA A 36 -1.25 -10.90 2.28
CA ALA A 36 -0.99 -10.95 3.72
C ALA A 36 -0.73 -9.57 4.34
N LEU A 37 -1.44 -8.53 3.88
CA LEU A 37 -1.37 -7.22 4.48
C LEU A 37 -1.86 -7.28 5.93
N PRO A 38 -1.27 -6.51 6.87
CA PRO A 38 -1.81 -6.38 8.21
C PRO A 38 -3.29 -5.99 8.15
N LYS A 39 -4.13 -6.50 9.05
CA LYS A 39 -5.56 -6.11 9.10
C LYS A 39 -5.75 -4.65 9.51
N ASN A 40 -4.82 -4.14 10.31
CA ASN A 40 -4.82 -2.77 10.80
C ASN A 40 -3.47 -2.11 10.47
N LEU A 41 -3.55 -0.84 10.11
CA LEU A 41 -2.40 0.02 9.87
C LEU A 41 -2.59 1.34 10.61
N VAL A 42 -1.52 2.13 10.64
CA VAL A 42 -1.49 3.43 11.31
C VAL A 42 -1.13 4.50 10.29
N HIS A 43 -1.96 5.53 10.17
CA HIS A 43 -1.61 6.78 9.52
C HIS A 43 -1.04 7.73 10.57
N PHE A 44 0.20 8.18 10.38
CA PHE A 44 0.84 9.12 11.29
C PHE A 44 0.68 10.56 10.78
N THR A 45 0.22 11.45 11.64
CA THR A 45 -0.06 12.85 11.30
C THR A 45 0.34 13.82 12.43
N THR A 46 0.17 15.12 12.22
CA THR A 46 0.37 16.15 13.25
C THR A 46 -0.87 16.30 14.13
N ALA A 47 -0.77 17.03 15.25
CA ALA A 47 -1.93 17.31 16.10
C ALA A 47 -3.09 17.95 15.32
N ALA A 48 -2.78 18.99 14.53
CA ALA A 48 -3.75 19.67 13.68
C ALA A 48 -4.34 18.74 12.62
N GLY A 49 -3.52 17.85 12.04
CA GLY A 49 -3.99 16.84 11.09
C GLY A 49 -4.97 15.85 11.75
N ALA A 50 -4.68 15.40 12.97
CA ALA A 50 -5.58 14.52 13.73
C ALA A 50 -6.92 15.20 14.03
N THR A 51 -6.92 16.48 14.44
CA THR A 51 -8.15 17.26 14.63
C THR A 51 -8.95 17.40 13.33
N GLY A 52 -8.28 17.68 12.21
CA GLY A 52 -8.93 17.77 10.91
C GLY A 52 -9.55 16.45 10.44
N ILE A 53 -8.87 15.33 10.69
CA ILE A 53 -9.39 13.98 10.41
C ILE A 53 -10.59 13.68 11.31
N ALA A 54 -10.52 13.99 12.61
CA ALA A 54 -11.62 13.77 13.54
C ALA A 54 -12.88 14.58 13.16
N ALA A 55 -12.70 15.81 12.65
CA ALA A 55 -13.81 16.66 12.21
C ALA A 55 -14.42 16.24 10.87
N SER A 56 -13.60 15.76 9.93
CA SER A 56 -14.05 15.43 8.57
C SER A 56 -14.38 13.95 8.35
N GLY A 57 -13.91 13.08 9.24
CA GLY A 57 -13.96 11.63 9.04
C GLY A 57 -13.12 11.15 7.85
N ALA A 58 -12.14 11.93 7.37
CA ALA A 58 -11.38 11.59 6.17
C ALA A 58 -9.88 11.91 6.29
N ILE A 59 -9.06 11.06 5.68
CA ILE A 59 -7.62 11.28 5.50
C ILE A 59 -7.38 11.79 4.08
N ASN A 60 -6.83 12.99 3.96
CA ASN A 60 -6.43 13.55 2.68
C ASN A 60 -5.18 12.86 2.14
N ALA A 61 -5.21 12.48 0.86
CA ALA A 61 -4.04 11.96 0.18
C ALA A 61 -2.96 13.05 0.01
N THR A 62 -1.69 12.68 0.17
CA THR A 62 -0.59 13.57 -0.26
C THR A 62 -0.54 13.60 -1.78
N ARG A 63 -0.35 14.80 -2.35
CA ARG A 63 -0.15 14.98 -3.80
C ARG A 63 1.27 14.68 -4.24
N PHE A 64 2.24 14.77 -3.34
CA PHE A 64 3.68 14.60 -3.62
C PHE A 64 4.32 13.68 -2.57
N GLY A 65 4.03 12.39 -2.65
CA GLY A 65 4.63 11.36 -1.79
C GLY A 65 5.87 10.71 -2.43
N LEU A 66 6.74 10.13 -1.62
CA LEU A 66 7.98 9.48 -2.07
C LEU A 66 7.73 8.36 -3.11
N PHE A 67 6.60 7.68 -3.00
CA PHE A 67 6.15 6.63 -3.91
C PHE A 67 4.92 7.06 -4.71
N GLY A 68 4.73 8.37 -4.93
CA GLY A 68 3.60 8.94 -5.65
C GLY A 68 2.44 9.41 -4.76
N PRO A 69 1.37 9.94 -5.38
CA PRO A 69 0.23 10.51 -4.66
C PRO A 69 -0.62 9.43 -4.00
N GLY A 70 -0.95 9.62 -2.73
CA GLY A 70 -1.71 8.61 -1.98
C GLY A 70 -1.82 8.92 -0.50
N THR A 71 -2.53 8.05 0.21
CA THR A 71 -2.49 8.02 1.66
C THR A 71 -1.41 7.04 2.10
N TYR A 72 -0.59 7.44 3.06
CA TYR A 72 0.55 6.66 3.55
C TYR A 72 0.25 6.13 4.93
N MET A 73 0.57 4.86 5.15
CA MET A 73 0.36 4.15 6.41
C MET A 73 1.58 3.30 6.75
N ALA A 74 1.67 2.89 8.00
CA ALA A 74 2.71 2.01 8.51
C ALA A 74 2.13 1.03 9.54
N ALA A 75 2.83 -0.09 9.76
CA ALA A 75 2.56 -0.95 10.91
C ALA A 75 3.41 -0.56 12.13
N VAL A 76 4.51 0.16 11.91
CA VAL A 76 5.45 0.62 12.94
C VAL A 76 5.79 2.08 12.69
N GLY A 77 5.77 2.91 13.74
CA GLY A 77 6.14 4.32 13.69
C GLY A 77 7.63 4.58 13.98
N ARG A 78 7.96 5.84 14.27
CA ARG A 78 9.29 6.22 14.78
C ARG A 78 9.54 5.59 16.17
N PRO A 79 10.80 5.34 16.56
CA PRO A 79 12.06 5.67 15.85
C PRO A 79 12.43 4.69 14.74
N LEU A 80 11.80 3.52 14.67
CA LEU A 80 12.15 2.47 13.70
C LEU A 80 11.80 2.83 12.26
N ASN A 81 10.72 3.59 12.05
CA ASN A 81 10.27 3.99 10.73
C ASN A 81 10.62 5.44 10.41
N LEU A 82 11.73 5.63 9.69
CA LEU A 82 12.21 6.95 9.31
C LEU A 82 11.44 7.58 8.14
N PHE A 83 10.55 6.83 7.47
CA PHE A 83 9.64 7.38 6.45
C PHE A 83 8.49 8.19 7.07
N VAL A 84 8.20 7.97 8.37
CA VAL A 84 7.28 8.82 9.12
C VAL A 84 8.00 10.12 9.49
N ARG A 85 7.41 11.25 9.11
CA ARG A 85 7.95 12.59 9.42
C ARG A 85 8.11 12.76 10.94
N ALA A 86 9.19 13.39 11.37
CA ALA A 86 9.52 13.53 12.80
C ALA A 86 8.46 14.30 13.62
N ASN A 87 7.70 15.17 12.97
CA ASN A 87 6.60 15.94 13.57
C ASN A 87 5.23 15.24 13.47
N ALA A 88 5.11 14.15 12.69
CA ALA A 88 3.89 13.37 12.55
C ALA A 88 3.76 12.35 13.69
N ARG A 89 3.53 12.85 14.91
CA ARG A 89 3.55 12.05 16.15
C ARG A 89 2.19 11.48 16.55
N PHE A 90 1.10 11.87 15.88
CA PHE A 90 -0.25 11.45 16.22
C PHE A 90 -0.64 10.23 15.39
N PRO A 91 -0.85 9.05 16.01
CA PRO A 91 -1.28 7.86 15.31
C PRO A 91 -2.79 7.87 15.10
N ILE A 92 -3.22 7.63 13.87
CA ILE A 92 -4.60 7.30 13.51
C ILE A 92 -4.63 5.82 13.16
N HIS A 93 -5.26 5.00 13.99
CA HIS A 93 -5.42 3.57 13.74
C HIS A 93 -6.60 3.34 12.82
N LEU A 94 -6.40 2.57 11.74
CA LEU A 94 -7.46 2.24 10.80
C LEU A 94 -7.35 0.79 10.35
N ALA A 95 -8.51 0.20 10.01
CA ALA A 95 -8.55 -1.03 9.24
C ALA A 95 -7.85 -0.78 7.89
N THR A 96 -7.08 -1.75 7.41
CA THR A 96 -6.32 -1.61 6.17
C THR A 96 -7.26 -1.36 5.00
N PRO A 97 -7.17 -0.17 4.35
CA PRO A 97 -8.07 0.18 3.27
C PRO A 97 -7.93 -0.75 2.07
N ALA A 98 -9.03 -0.99 1.36
CA ALA A 98 -8.99 -1.67 0.07
C ALA A 98 -8.11 -0.89 -0.93
N GLY A 99 -7.30 -1.63 -1.71
CA GLY A 99 -6.33 -1.06 -2.64
C GLY A 99 -5.05 -0.54 -1.97
N THR A 100 -4.83 -0.82 -0.69
CA THR A 100 -3.53 -0.60 -0.04
C THR A 100 -2.48 -1.55 -0.60
N VAL A 101 -1.26 -1.03 -0.78
CA VAL A 101 -0.11 -1.77 -1.29
C VAL A 101 1.05 -1.65 -0.32
N ARG A 102 1.73 -2.77 -0.04
CA ARG A 102 2.99 -2.81 0.68
C ARG A 102 4.12 -2.36 -0.23
N ILE A 103 4.85 -1.32 0.18
CA ILE A 103 6.09 -0.88 -0.48
C ILE A 103 7.30 -1.42 0.29
N ILE A 104 7.32 -1.17 1.61
CA ILE A 104 8.38 -1.65 2.50
C ILE A 104 7.69 -2.33 3.69
N PRO A 105 7.97 -3.62 3.96
CA PRO A 105 7.32 -4.35 5.05
C PRO A 105 7.35 -3.58 6.36
N ARG A 106 6.18 -3.47 6.99
CA ARG A 106 5.98 -2.79 8.28
C ARG A 106 6.16 -1.27 8.25
N LEU A 107 6.97 -0.73 7.33
CA LEU A 107 7.38 0.67 7.31
C LEU A 107 6.52 1.52 6.37
N VAL A 108 6.23 1.03 5.17
CA VAL A 108 5.53 1.84 4.16
C VAL A 108 4.47 1.03 3.45
N TYR A 109 3.23 1.47 3.63
CA TYR A 109 2.06 1.03 2.89
C TYR A 109 1.40 2.26 2.28
N VAL A 110 0.88 2.12 1.06
CA VAL A 110 0.29 3.25 0.33
C VAL A 110 -1.03 2.80 -0.27
N ARG A 111 -2.07 3.63 -0.11
CA ARG A 111 -3.25 3.59 -0.95
C ARG A 111 -3.14 4.74 -1.95
N TRP A 112 -2.80 4.42 -3.18
CA TRP A 112 -2.63 5.43 -4.23
C TRP A 112 -3.94 6.12 -4.59
N GLY A 113 -3.83 7.38 -4.98
CA GLY A 113 -4.95 8.22 -5.37
C GLY A 113 -4.83 9.63 -4.82
N VAL A 114 -5.63 10.54 -5.38
CA VAL A 114 -5.68 11.95 -4.95
C VAL A 114 -6.94 12.28 -4.16
N SER A 115 -7.93 11.39 -4.18
CA SER A 115 -9.17 11.56 -3.44
C SER A 115 -8.97 11.26 -1.95
N PRO A 116 -9.65 12.00 -1.05
CA PRO A 116 -9.66 11.68 0.36
C PRO A 116 -10.14 10.25 0.61
N MET A 117 -9.57 9.61 1.63
CA MET A 117 -10.01 8.33 2.14
C MET A 117 -10.95 8.57 3.32
N SER A 118 -12.22 8.22 3.18
CA SER A 118 -13.15 8.20 4.31
C SER A 118 -12.75 7.11 5.31
N LEU A 119 -12.75 7.46 6.58
CA LEU A 119 -12.69 6.52 7.68
C LEU A 119 -14.11 6.00 7.95
N PRO A 120 -14.26 4.70 8.27
CA PRO A 120 -15.54 4.14 8.68
C PRO A 120 -16.04 4.73 10.00
#